data_AF-A0AAD9YI84-F1
#
_entry.id   AF-A0AAD9YI84-F1
#
_cell.length_a   1.000
_cell.length_b   1.000
_cell.length_c   1.000
_cell.angle_alpha   90.00
_cell.angle_beta   90.00
_cell.angle_gamma   90.00
#
_symmetry.space_group_name_H-M   'P 1'
#
loop_
_entity.id
_entity.type
_entity.pdbx_description
1 polymer ?
#
loop_
_entity_poly.entity_id
_entity_poly.type
_entity_poly.pdbx_seq_one_letter_code
_entity_poly.pdbx_strand_id
1 'polypeptide(L)'
;MGAQTDSGHWNNAYHVLYPLSIGNQQYFFGHNLETNYWFIQELLPGGKMGSETDQGHWATRYAAQFPFTIGGTQYIYGQDVGNPYVGGSSSTDEGSSQGGILGDIGTGAKVVGDVLGKSLIPWSSWLIAADLSKLAYAPQPIRRWFIQKVLPGGKLGDETDSGHWIGTYQMQFPYVIDGKQYFYGQDLGTKKWIIQRLNDGGKMGSELQNGYWDDVRQVQVSFAVGGKQYFYGQDLSSRDWFIQHLK
;
A
#
# COMPACT_ATOMS: atom_id res chain seq x y z
N MET A 1 -16.26 0.69 27.83
CA MET A 1 -15.05 -0.03 27.35
C MET A 1 -14.71 -1.12 28.34
N GLY A 2 -14.11 -2.24 27.91
CA GLY A 2 -13.66 -3.31 28.81
C GLY A 2 -12.40 -2.94 29.60
N ALA A 3 -11.95 -3.83 30.48
CA ALA A 3 -10.67 -3.67 31.19
C ALA A 3 -9.48 -3.92 30.25
N GLN A 4 -8.36 -3.23 30.49
CA GLN A 4 -7.08 -3.57 29.86
C GLN A 4 -6.58 -4.89 30.44
N THR A 5 -6.35 -5.89 29.58
CA THR A 5 -6.03 -7.27 29.99
C THR A 5 -4.54 -7.58 30.03
N ASP A 6 -3.72 -6.78 29.35
CA ASP A 6 -2.28 -6.93 29.30
C ASP A 6 -1.57 -5.61 28.95
N SER A 7 -0.25 -5.54 29.14
CA SER A 7 0.59 -4.41 28.77
C SER A 7 2.04 -4.83 28.55
N GLY A 8 2.71 -4.18 27.61
CA GLY A 8 4.14 -4.40 27.38
C GLY A 8 4.76 -3.24 26.60
N HIS A 9 6.03 -3.44 26.23
CA HIS A 9 6.79 -2.51 25.40
C HIS A 9 7.54 -3.30 24.33
N TRP A 10 7.43 -2.89 23.08
CA TRP A 10 8.29 -3.37 22.01
C TRP A 10 9.41 -2.35 21.74
N ASN A 11 10.58 -2.85 21.37
CA ASN A 11 11.74 -2.02 21.04
C ASN A 11 11.61 -1.30 19.68
N ASN A 12 10.61 -1.68 18.87
CA ASN A 12 10.41 -1.21 17.50
C ASN A 12 9.00 -0.61 17.35
N ALA A 13 8.87 0.36 16.44
CA ALA A 13 7.58 0.82 15.94
C ALA A 13 7.09 -0.12 14.82
N TYR A 14 5.85 -0.60 14.95
CA TYR A 14 5.23 -1.48 13.96
C TYR A 14 4.12 -0.74 13.23
N HIS A 15 4.38 -0.52 11.95
CA HIS A 15 3.54 0.29 11.07
C HIS A 15 2.44 -0.54 10.41
N VAL A 16 2.72 -1.83 10.21
CA VAL A 16 1.76 -2.81 9.70
C VAL A 16 1.53 -3.84 10.79
N LEU A 17 0.25 -4.08 11.09
CA LEU A 17 -0.16 -4.87 12.23
C LEU A 17 -1.53 -5.51 11.98
N TYR A 18 -1.64 -6.82 12.14
CA TYR A 18 -2.92 -7.51 12.03
C TYR A 18 -2.93 -8.85 12.77
N PRO A 19 -4.12 -9.31 13.20
CA PRO A 19 -4.26 -10.65 13.76
C PRO A 19 -4.18 -11.72 12.66
N LEU A 20 -3.72 -12.91 13.06
CA LEU A 20 -3.74 -14.13 12.27
C LEU A 20 -4.46 -15.22 13.05
N SER A 21 -5.33 -15.97 12.38
CA SER A 21 -5.98 -17.15 12.94
C SER A 21 -5.44 -18.41 12.28
N ILE A 22 -4.75 -19.26 13.03
CA ILE A 22 -4.13 -20.49 12.51
C ILE A 22 -4.67 -21.68 13.31
N GLY A 23 -5.61 -22.41 12.70
CA GLY A 23 -6.41 -23.39 13.42
C GLY A 23 -7.20 -22.72 14.55
N ASN A 24 -7.03 -23.21 15.78
CA ASN A 24 -7.69 -22.67 16.97
C ASN A 24 -6.82 -21.66 17.74
N GLN A 25 -5.66 -21.30 17.22
CA GLN A 25 -4.71 -20.40 17.86
C GLN A 25 -4.73 -19.03 17.17
N GLN A 26 -4.55 -17.98 17.96
CA GLN A 26 -4.49 -16.60 17.50
C GLN A 26 -3.07 -16.10 17.62
N TYR A 27 -2.66 -15.34 16.62
CA TYR A 27 -1.35 -14.73 16.57
C TYR A 27 -1.48 -13.29 16.14
N PHE A 28 -0.39 -12.58 16.33
CA PHE A 28 -0.18 -11.23 15.93
C PHE A 28 0.97 -11.21 14.93
N PHE A 29 0.78 -10.54 13.80
CA PHE A 29 1.86 -10.23 12.90
C PHE A 29 2.17 -8.75 12.97
N GLY A 30 3.46 -8.40 13.04
CA GLY A 30 3.92 -7.02 12.99
C GLY A 30 5.09 -6.85 12.04
N HIS A 31 5.10 -5.74 11.29
CA HIS A 31 6.19 -5.37 10.40
C HIS A 31 6.64 -3.91 10.61
N ASN A 32 7.94 -3.75 10.82
CA ASN A 32 8.61 -2.46 10.91
C ASN A 32 9.15 -2.09 9.51
N LEU A 33 8.57 -1.04 8.93
CA LEU A 33 8.93 -0.54 7.59
C LEU A 33 10.28 0.20 7.50
N GLU A 34 10.90 0.53 8.64
CA GLU A 34 12.21 1.20 8.69
C GLU A 34 13.35 0.17 8.73
N THR A 35 13.20 -0.87 9.54
CA THR A 35 14.24 -1.91 9.71
C THR A 35 14.00 -3.14 8.85
N ASN A 36 12.84 -3.23 8.19
CA ASN A 36 12.30 -4.41 7.52
C ASN A 36 12.10 -5.63 8.43
N TYR A 37 12.21 -5.45 9.75
CA TYR A 37 11.94 -6.50 10.74
C TYR A 37 10.47 -6.89 10.70
N TRP A 38 10.19 -8.18 10.80
CA TRP A 38 8.85 -8.70 11.03
C TRP A 38 8.88 -9.77 12.12
N PHE A 39 7.74 -9.96 12.78
CA PHE A 39 7.56 -11.02 13.77
C PHE A 39 6.15 -11.60 13.74
N ILE A 40 6.04 -12.82 14.27
CA ILE A 40 4.77 -13.46 14.63
C ILE A 40 4.82 -13.77 16.13
N GLN A 41 3.79 -13.36 16.87
CA GLN A 41 3.69 -13.55 18.32
C GLN A 41 2.33 -14.12 18.71
N GLU A 42 2.29 -15.04 19.67
CA GLU A 42 1.04 -15.62 20.16
C GLU A 42 0.12 -14.60 20.82
N LEU A 43 -1.19 -14.78 20.63
CA LEU A 43 -2.25 -14.14 21.40
C LEU A 43 -2.99 -15.20 22.21
N LEU A 44 -2.80 -15.17 23.51
CA LEU A 44 -3.32 -16.15 24.46
C LEU A 44 -4.75 -15.79 24.91
N PRO A 45 -5.53 -16.80 25.37
CA PRO A 45 -6.85 -16.57 25.96
C PRO A 45 -6.84 -15.51 27.06
N GLY A 46 -7.90 -14.71 27.11
CA GLY A 46 -7.99 -13.57 28.03
C GLY A 46 -7.29 -12.30 27.53
N GLY A 47 -6.84 -12.28 26.27
CA GLY A 47 -6.24 -11.08 25.66
C GLY A 47 -4.84 -10.79 26.19
N LYS A 48 -3.99 -11.82 26.27
CA LYS A 48 -2.60 -11.72 26.73
C LYS A 48 -1.62 -11.99 25.59
N MET A 49 -0.50 -11.28 25.58
CA MET A 49 0.61 -11.54 24.67
C MET A 49 1.37 -12.80 25.12
N GLY A 50 1.58 -13.72 24.20
CA GLY A 50 2.42 -14.91 24.40
C GLY A 50 3.85 -14.69 23.89
N SER A 51 4.53 -15.79 23.57
CA SER A 51 5.89 -15.77 23.04
C SER A 51 5.90 -15.40 21.56
N GLU A 52 6.99 -14.77 21.11
CA GLU A 52 7.30 -14.67 19.69
C GLU A 52 7.60 -16.08 19.15
N THR A 53 6.94 -16.48 18.07
CA THR A 53 7.05 -17.82 17.48
C THR A 53 7.89 -17.83 16.22
N ASP A 54 8.03 -16.68 15.58
CA ASP A 54 8.87 -16.49 14.40
C ASP A 54 9.23 -15.02 14.19
N GLN A 55 10.35 -14.79 13.50
CA GLN A 55 10.81 -13.45 13.15
C GLN A 55 11.78 -13.48 11.98
N GLY A 56 11.96 -12.33 11.35
CA GLY A 56 12.95 -12.19 10.31
C GLY A 56 13.05 -10.77 9.77
N HIS A 57 13.73 -10.67 8.63
CA HIS A 57 13.85 -9.41 7.89
C HIS A 57 13.51 -9.68 6.43
N TRP A 58 12.69 -8.81 5.84
CA TRP A 58 12.50 -8.81 4.40
C TRP A 58 13.53 -7.92 3.69
N ALA A 59 13.74 -8.18 2.41
CA ALA A 59 14.68 -7.41 1.58
C ALA A 59 14.18 -5.98 1.28
N THR A 60 12.87 -5.75 1.39
CA THR A 60 12.23 -4.45 1.19
C THR A 60 11.09 -4.27 2.19
N ARG A 61 10.56 -3.05 2.23
CA ARG A 61 9.40 -2.69 3.04
C ARG A 61 8.12 -3.06 2.30
N TYR A 62 7.24 -3.79 2.97
CA TYR A 62 5.93 -4.14 2.42
C TYR A 62 4.88 -3.34 3.19
N ALA A 63 4.56 -2.13 2.74
CA ALA A 63 3.65 -1.26 3.49
C ALA A 63 2.17 -1.61 3.26
N ALA A 64 1.83 -2.13 2.08
CA ALA A 64 0.50 -2.64 1.80
C ALA A 64 0.51 -4.16 2.03
N GLN A 65 -0.15 -4.60 3.10
CA GLN A 65 -0.23 -6.02 3.47
C GLN A 65 -1.60 -6.33 4.04
N PHE A 66 -2.03 -7.57 3.85
CA PHE A 66 -3.19 -8.11 4.54
C PHE A 66 -3.13 -9.63 4.66
N PRO A 67 -3.77 -10.17 5.71
CA PRO A 67 -3.97 -11.60 5.84
C PRO A 67 -5.20 -12.06 5.03
N PHE A 68 -5.17 -13.28 4.50
CA PHE A 68 -6.35 -13.93 3.92
C PHE A 68 -6.32 -15.44 4.11
N THR A 69 -7.48 -16.10 4.00
CA THR A 69 -7.62 -17.53 4.31
C THR A 69 -8.26 -18.27 3.13
N ILE A 70 -7.62 -19.34 2.65
CA ILE A 70 -8.19 -20.24 1.62
C ILE A 70 -8.14 -21.68 2.14
N GLY A 71 -9.27 -22.37 2.13
CA GLY A 71 -9.35 -23.76 2.57
C GLY A 71 -8.84 -23.98 4.01
N GLY A 72 -9.08 -23.04 4.91
CA GLY A 72 -8.58 -23.07 6.29
C GLY A 72 -7.07 -22.82 6.45
N THR A 73 -6.35 -22.57 5.36
CA THR A 73 -4.94 -22.17 5.39
C THR A 73 -4.81 -20.66 5.37
N GLN A 74 -3.99 -20.13 6.27
CA GLN A 74 -3.70 -18.70 6.39
C GLN A 74 -2.55 -18.30 5.47
N TYR A 75 -2.70 -17.15 4.82
CA TYR A 75 -1.71 -16.54 3.95
C TYR A 75 -1.55 -15.06 4.29
N ILE A 76 -0.42 -14.50 3.88
CA ILE A 76 -0.13 -13.07 3.87
C ILE A 76 0.11 -12.67 2.43
N TYR A 77 -0.54 -11.60 1.99
CA TYR A 77 -0.13 -10.86 0.80
C TYR A 77 0.66 -9.63 1.25
N GLY A 78 1.71 -9.29 0.51
CA GLY A 78 2.43 -8.02 0.68
C GLY A 78 2.87 -7.40 -0.64
N GLN A 79 2.78 -6.07 -0.74
CA GLN A 79 3.31 -5.28 -1.84
C GLN A 79 4.26 -4.18 -1.35
N ASP A 80 5.41 -4.07 -2.01
CA ASP A 80 6.29 -2.91 -1.88
C ASP A 80 5.60 -1.74 -2.59
N VAL A 81 5.20 -0.73 -1.84
CA VAL A 81 4.57 0.48 -2.40
C VAL A 81 5.44 1.72 -2.25
N GLY A 82 6.74 1.53 -1.99
CA GLY A 82 7.66 2.61 -1.62
C GLY A 82 7.39 3.12 -0.21
N ASN A 83 7.71 4.39 0.06
CA ASN A 83 7.44 5.01 1.35
C ASN A 83 5.96 5.47 1.42
N PRO A 84 5.08 4.80 2.20
CA PRO A 84 3.67 5.17 2.28
C PRO A 84 3.45 6.51 3.02
N TYR A 85 4.44 6.98 3.79
CA TYR A 85 4.37 8.22 4.57
C TYR A 85 4.68 9.47 3.74
N VAL A 86 5.14 9.30 2.50
CA VAL A 86 5.34 10.39 1.55
C VAL A 86 4.11 10.44 0.64
N GLY A 87 2.96 10.77 1.23
CA GLY A 87 1.73 10.95 0.48
C GLY A 87 1.73 12.29 -0.27
N GLY A 88 1.66 12.24 -1.60
CA GLY A 88 0.91 13.25 -2.36
C GLY A 88 1.63 14.51 -2.86
N SER A 89 2.90 14.44 -3.24
CA SER A 89 3.47 15.44 -4.14
C SER A 89 4.22 14.78 -5.29
N SER A 90 3.88 15.22 -6.50
CA SER A 90 4.63 15.03 -7.74
C SER A 90 6.12 14.76 -7.54
N SER A 91 6.61 13.68 -8.14
CA SER A 91 7.97 13.51 -8.68
C SER A 91 9.05 14.48 -8.18
N THR A 92 9.75 14.11 -7.11
CA THR A 92 11.19 14.36 -6.95
C THR A 92 11.76 13.27 -6.03
N ASP A 93 11.91 12.05 -6.56
CA ASP A 93 12.89 11.11 -6.01
C ASP A 93 14.25 11.55 -6.55
N GLU A 94 14.92 12.47 -5.85
CA GLU A 94 16.38 12.57 -5.93
C GLU A 94 16.98 11.58 -4.94
N GLY A 95 17.54 10.52 -5.50
CA GLY A 95 18.30 9.53 -4.76
C GLY A 95 19.61 10.13 -4.22
N SER A 96 19.95 9.64 -3.04
CA SER A 96 21.29 9.59 -2.45
C SER A 96 21.97 10.91 -2.10
N SER A 97 22.01 11.14 -0.79
CA SER A 97 23.05 11.88 -0.09
C SER A 97 24.46 11.55 -0.59
N GLN A 98 25.15 12.55 -1.14
CA GLN A 98 26.58 12.73 -0.95
C GLN A 98 26.85 14.18 -0.56
N GLY A 99 27.56 14.37 0.55
CA GLY A 99 27.91 15.67 1.07
C GLY A 99 28.91 16.42 0.19
N GLY A 100 28.83 17.75 0.21
CA GLY A 100 29.79 18.64 -0.41
C GLY A 100 29.36 20.09 -0.28
N ILE A 101 30.16 20.86 0.47
CA ILE A 101 29.95 22.22 0.94
C ILE A 101 30.08 23.25 -0.22
N LEU A 102 29.48 24.44 -0.01
CA LEU A 102 29.71 25.79 -0.59
C LEU A 102 28.38 26.33 -1.17
N GLY A 103 27.81 27.46 -0.81
CA GLY A 103 28.20 28.59 0.03
C GLY A 103 27.17 29.71 -0.26
N ASP A 104 26.84 30.50 0.75
CA ASP A 104 25.98 31.69 0.66
C ASP A 104 26.26 32.56 -0.57
N ILE A 105 25.20 32.93 -1.32
CA ILE A 105 25.06 34.26 -1.91
C ILE A 105 23.59 34.67 -1.79
N GLY A 106 23.34 35.63 -0.90
CA GLY A 106 22.05 36.27 -0.73
C GLY A 106 21.74 37.32 -1.81
N THR A 107 20.79 38.17 -1.46
CA THR A 107 20.26 39.35 -2.18
C THR A 107 19.09 39.08 -3.12
N GLY A 108 17.97 39.72 -2.78
CA GLY A 108 16.71 39.56 -3.48
C GLY A 108 16.49 40.52 -4.64
N ALA A 109 15.39 40.31 -5.33
CA ALA A 109 14.70 41.34 -6.10
C ALA A 109 13.23 40.93 -6.27
N LYS A 110 12.34 41.66 -5.60
CA LYS A 110 10.98 41.88 -6.10
C LYS A 110 11.10 42.72 -7.37
N VAL A 111 10.52 42.28 -8.48
CA VAL A 111 10.10 43.20 -9.54
C VAL A 111 8.67 42.84 -9.96
N VAL A 112 7.79 43.81 -9.76
CA VAL A 112 6.40 43.90 -10.23
C VAL A 112 6.43 44.49 -11.64
N GLY A 113 5.50 44.07 -12.52
CA GLY A 113 5.06 44.93 -13.62
C GLY A 113 4.79 44.22 -14.94
N ASP A 114 3.50 44.07 -15.24
CA ASP A 114 2.95 43.83 -16.58
C ASP A 114 3.44 44.86 -17.60
N VAL A 115 3.83 44.41 -18.80
CA VAL A 115 3.68 45.18 -20.04
C VAL A 115 3.25 44.24 -21.17
N LEU A 116 1.98 44.35 -21.56
CA LEU A 116 1.45 43.91 -22.84
C LEU A 116 2.05 44.77 -23.97
N GLY A 117 2.71 44.14 -24.94
CA GLY A 117 3.27 44.83 -26.11
C GLY A 117 3.52 43.86 -27.26
N LYS A 118 2.52 43.76 -28.15
CA LYS A 118 2.46 43.04 -29.43
C LYS A 118 3.82 42.81 -30.11
N SER A 119 4.16 41.56 -30.41
CA SER A 119 4.96 41.25 -31.60
C SER A 119 4.53 39.92 -32.21
N LEU A 120 4.38 39.99 -33.53
CA LEU A 120 3.87 38.99 -34.45
C LEU A 120 4.67 37.69 -34.37
N ILE A 121 3.97 36.57 -34.51
CA ILE A 121 4.57 35.27 -34.83
C ILE A 121 4.76 35.24 -36.35
N PRO A 122 5.98 35.02 -36.86
CA PRO A 122 6.15 34.24 -38.07
C PRO A 122 6.91 32.95 -37.78
N TRP A 123 6.42 31.89 -38.41
CA TRP A 123 6.82 30.51 -38.26
C TRP A 123 8.23 30.29 -38.82
N SER A 124 9.15 29.85 -37.96
CA SER A 124 10.35 29.11 -38.36
C SER A 124 10.56 27.93 -37.41
N SER A 125 9.81 26.86 -37.69
CA SER A 125 10.23 25.45 -37.61
C SER A 125 11.45 25.11 -36.74
N TRP A 126 11.30 25.06 -35.40
CA TRP A 126 12.20 24.35 -34.46
C TRP A 126 11.47 23.85 -33.18
N LEU A 127 10.17 23.55 -33.26
CA LEU A 127 9.43 22.93 -32.15
C LEU A 127 8.71 21.66 -32.61
N ILE A 128 9.46 20.75 -33.24
CA ILE A 128 9.01 19.37 -33.42
C ILE A 128 10.11 18.49 -32.84
N ALA A 129 9.76 17.74 -31.79
CA ALA A 129 10.52 16.71 -31.07
C ALA A 129 11.05 17.01 -29.64
N ALA A 130 10.94 18.22 -29.09
CA ALA A 130 11.53 18.50 -27.76
C ALA A 130 10.56 18.42 -26.56
N ASP A 131 9.26 18.21 -26.75
CA ASP A 131 8.32 18.26 -25.60
C ASP A 131 7.17 17.23 -25.67
N LEU A 132 7.39 16.11 -26.35
CA LEU A 132 6.55 14.92 -26.16
C LEU A 132 7.11 13.98 -25.10
N SER A 133 8.40 14.07 -24.78
CA SER A 133 9.04 13.29 -23.70
C SER A 133 8.64 13.77 -22.30
N LYS A 134 8.10 14.99 -22.15
CA LYS A 134 7.49 15.47 -20.90
C LYS A 134 6.00 15.15 -20.77
N LEU A 135 5.36 14.76 -21.87
CA LEU A 135 4.02 14.16 -21.87
C LEU A 135 4.08 12.64 -21.65
N ALA A 136 5.27 12.04 -21.70
CA ALA A 136 5.47 10.68 -21.26
C ALA A 136 5.43 10.66 -19.72
N TYR A 137 4.34 10.15 -19.18
CA TYR A 137 4.25 9.79 -17.77
C TYR A 137 5.51 9.00 -17.38
N ALA A 138 6.24 9.45 -16.35
CA ALA A 138 7.42 8.72 -15.89
C ALA A 138 7.03 7.24 -15.69
N PRO A 139 7.85 6.28 -16.18
CA PRO A 139 7.51 4.87 -16.07
C PRO A 139 7.25 4.54 -14.60
N GLN A 140 6.05 4.05 -14.31
CA GLN A 140 5.66 3.72 -12.95
C GLN A 140 6.61 2.64 -12.41
N PRO A 141 7.08 2.77 -11.15
CA PRO A 141 8.06 1.84 -10.62
C PRO A 141 7.45 0.44 -10.59
N ILE A 142 8.17 -0.52 -11.15
CA ILE A 142 7.80 -1.93 -11.10
C ILE A 142 8.05 -2.41 -9.66
N ARG A 143 6.98 -2.76 -8.94
CA ARG A 143 7.00 -3.07 -7.51
C ARG A 143 6.73 -4.53 -7.25
N ARG A 144 7.58 -5.15 -6.43
CA ARG A 144 7.43 -6.55 -6.04
C ARG A 144 6.20 -6.75 -5.16
N TRP A 145 5.49 -7.83 -5.39
CA TRP A 145 4.50 -8.38 -4.48
C TRP A 145 4.79 -9.86 -4.20
N PHE A 146 4.28 -10.37 -3.07
CA PHE A 146 4.37 -11.78 -2.71
C PHE A 146 3.07 -12.26 -2.08
N ILE A 147 2.88 -13.58 -2.10
CA ILE A 147 1.97 -14.31 -1.24
C ILE A 147 2.79 -15.37 -0.51
N GLN A 148 2.66 -15.41 0.81
CA GLN A 148 3.40 -16.33 1.67
C GLN A 148 2.45 -17.09 2.58
N LYS A 149 2.69 -18.39 2.72
CA LYS A 149 1.89 -19.25 3.59
C LYS A 149 2.28 -19.02 5.04
N VAL A 150 1.31 -19.06 5.95
CA VAL A 150 1.57 -19.13 7.39
C VAL A 150 1.31 -20.57 7.86
N LEU A 151 2.31 -21.16 8.50
CA LEU A 151 2.32 -22.54 8.96
C LEU A 151 1.76 -22.68 10.38
N PRO A 152 1.32 -23.88 10.78
CA PRO A 152 0.97 -24.17 12.17
C PRO A 152 2.08 -23.76 13.15
N GLY A 153 1.68 -23.26 14.32
CA GLY A 153 2.61 -22.75 15.33
C GLY A 153 3.09 -21.32 15.08
N GLY A 154 2.41 -20.55 14.22
CA GLY A 154 2.72 -19.14 13.99
C GLY A 154 4.06 -18.94 13.29
N LYS A 155 4.36 -19.75 12.28
CA LYS A 155 5.60 -19.66 11.51
C LYS A 155 5.35 -19.19 10.09
N LEU A 156 6.21 -18.34 9.57
CA LEU A 156 6.16 -17.92 8.19
C LEU A 156 6.76 -19.05 7.32
N GLY A 157 5.98 -19.53 6.35
CA GLY A 157 6.39 -20.58 5.42
C GLY A 157 6.97 -20.03 4.13
N ASP A 158 7.03 -20.86 3.09
CA ASP A 158 7.52 -20.42 1.79
C ASP A 158 6.54 -19.46 1.09
N GLU A 159 7.09 -18.62 0.22
CA GLU A 159 6.29 -17.89 -0.76
C GLU A 159 5.61 -18.88 -1.71
N THR A 160 4.29 -18.78 -1.82
CA THR A 160 3.49 -19.61 -2.74
C THR A 160 3.32 -18.96 -4.10
N ASP A 161 3.51 -17.64 -4.17
CA ASP A 161 3.52 -16.87 -5.41
C ASP A 161 4.22 -15.52 -5.21
N SER A 162 4.78 -14.96 -6.28
CA SER A 162 5.33 -13.61 -6.29
C SER A 162 5.39 -13.05 -7.69
N GLY A 163 5.50 -11.73 -7.79
CA GLY A 163 5.59 -11.06 -9.07
C GLY A 163 5.81 -9.58 -8.91
N HIS A 164 5.48 -8.82 -9.95
CA HIS A 164 5.61 -7.38 -9.93
C HIS A 164 4.36 -6.69 -10.49
N TRP A 165 4.01 -5.56 -9.89
CA TRP A 165 2.99 -4.63 -10.39
C TRP A 165 3.68 -3.41 -11.00
N ILE A 166 3.08 -2.85 -12.05
CA ILE A 166 3.45 -1.53 -12.54
C ILE A 166 2.92 -0.44 -11.59
N GLY A 167 1.78 -0.66 -10.92
CA GLY A 167 1.19 0.30 -9.99
C GLY A 167 1.64 0.08 -8.54
N THR A 168 1.58 1.16 -7.75
CA THR A 168 1.75 1.16 -6.30
C THR A 168 0.37 1.20 -5.67
N TYR A 169 -0.26 0.05 -5.38
CA TYR A 169 -1.59 0.05 -4.78
C TYR A 169 -1.47 0.29 -3.27
N GLN A 170 -1.38 1.54 -2.81
CA GLN A 170 -1.17 1.82 -1.38
C GLN A 170 -2.36 1.40 -0.53
N MET A 171 -3.58 1.55 -1.05
CA MET A 171 -4.80 1.17 -0.33
C MET A 171 -5.26 -0.19 -0.79
N GLN A 172 -5.27 -1.17 0.11
CA GLN A 172 -5.69 -2.53 -0.20
C GLN A 172 -6.52 -3.14 0.91
N PHE A 173 -7.47 -4.00 0.54
CA PHE A 173 -8.16 -4.84 1.51
C PHE A 173 -8.65 -6.14 0.86
N PRO A 174 -8.63 -7.26 1.60
CA PRO A 174 -9.23 -8.50 1.15
C PRO A 174 -10.75 -8.49 1.38
N TYR A 175 -11.46 -9.32 0.62
CA TYR A 175 -12.88 -9.60 0.86
C TYR A 175 -13.29 -10.96 0.26
N VAL A 176 -14.42 -11.49 0.73
CA VAL A 176 -14.91 -12.82 0.36
C VAL A 176 -16.30 -12.74 -0.24
N ILE A 177 -16.49 -13.29 -1.44
CA ILE A 177 -17.81 -13.47 -2.07
C ILE A 177 -17.96 -14.95 -2.40
N ASP A 178 -19.05 -15.57 -1.93
CA ASP A 178 -19.38 -16.99 -2.16
C ASP A 178 -18.22 -17.95 -1.86
N GLY A 179 -17.50 -17.70 -0.76
CA GLY A 179 -16.36 -18.50 -0.32
C GLY A 179 -15.08 -18.32 -1.14
N LYS A 180 -15.08 -17.45 -2.16
CA LYS A 180 -13.90 -17.10 -2.96
C LYS A 180 -13.25 -15.84 -2.42
N GLN A 181 -11.92 -15.83 -2.44
CA GLN A 181 -11.11 -14.72 -1.97
C GLN A 181 -10.77 -13.74 -3.10
N TYR A 182 -10.84 -12.47 -2.77
CA TYR A 182 -10.50 -11.35 -3.65
C TYR A 182 -9.77 -10.29 -2.84
N PHE A 183 -9.11 -9.38 -3.53
CA PHE A 183 -8.74 -8.11 -2.93
C PHE A 183 -9.00 -6.95 -3.88
N TYR A 184 -9.27 -5.80 -3.27
CA TYR A 184 -9.29 -4.52 -3.94
C TYR A 184 -7.96 -3.83 -3.69
N GLY A 185 -7.44 -3.14 -4.71
CA GLY A 185 -6.27 -2.27 -4.59
C GLY A 185 -6.50 -0.93 -5.28
N GLN A 186 -6.14 0.17 -4.65
CA GLN A 186 -6.09 1.50 -5.27
C GLN A 186 -4.70 2.10 -5.19
N ASP A 187 -4.24 2.58 -6.34
CA ASP A 187 -3.08 3.44 -6.48
C ASP A 187 -3.54 4.89 -6.29
N LEU A 188 -3.06 5.51 -5.22
CA LEU A 188 -3.40 6.88 -4.83
C LEU A 188 -2.70 7.92 -5.72
N GLY A 189 -1.62 7.56 -6.42
CA GLY A 189 -0.94 8.49 -7.33
C GLY A 189 -1.65 8.61 -8.67
N THR A 190 -2.19 7.49 -9.16
CA THR A 190 -2.83 7.39 -10.48
C THR A 190 -4.35 7.36 -10.44
N LYS A 191 -4.94 7.18 -9.26
CA LYS A 191 -6.38 6.89 -9.03
C LYS A 191 -6.84 5.56 -9.62
N LYS A 192 -5.94 4.76 -10.18
CA LYS A 192 -6.26 3.44 -10.72
C LYS A 192 -6.69 2.52 -9.57
N TRP A 193 -7.75 1.76 -9.78
CA TRP A 193 -8.15 0.69 -8.89
C TRP A 193 -8.27 -0.64 -9.63
N ILE A 194 -8.10 -1.73 -8.89
CA ILE A 194 -8.22 -3.10 -9.39
C ILE A 194 -9.02 -3.97 -8.42
N ILE A 195 -9.64 -5.01 -8.97
CA ILE A 195 -10.16 -6.16 -8.25
C ILE A 195 -9.44 -7.40 -8.76
N GLN A 196 -8.80 -8.10 -7.85
CA GLN A 196 -7.97 -9.26 -8.16
C GLN A 196 -8.50 -10.49 -7.44
N ARG A 197 -8.50 -11.64 -8.11
CA ARG A 197 -8.80 -12.92 -7.48
C ARG A 197 -7.57 -13.46 -6.74
N LEU A 198 -7.80 -14.11 -5.59
CA LEU A 198 -6.81 -14.96 -4.93
C LEU A 198 -7.24 -16.42 -5.08
N ASN A 199 -6.35 -17.23 -5.65
CA ASN A 199 -6.62 -18.61 -6.02
C ASN A 199 -6.14 -19.61 -4.96
N ASP A 200 -6.64 -20.83 -5.08
CA ASP A 200 -6.23 -21.97 -4.26
C ASP A 200 -4.71 -22.16 -4.24
N GLY A 201 -4.21 -22.61 -3.10
CA GLY A 201 -2.77 -22.72 -2.85
C GLY A 201 -2.08 -21.41 -2.53
N GLY A 202 -2.82 -20.31 -2.35
CA GLY A 202 -2.24 -18.99 -2.05
C GLY A 202 -1.57 -18.38 -3.28
N LYS A 203 -2.27 -18.36 -4.40
CA LYS A 203 -1.73 -17.86 -5.66
C LYS A 203 -2.46 -16.62 -6.14
N MET A 204 -1.73 -15.75 -6.83
CA MET A 204 -2.33 -14.63 -7.51
C MET A 204 -3.22 -15.14 -8.65
N GLY A 205 -4.46 -14.68 -8.68
CA GLY A 205 -5.42 -15.02 -9.72
C GLY A 205 -5.44 -13.97 -10.83
N SER A 206 -6.55 -13.96 -11.57
CA SER A 206 -6.81 -12.97 -12.62
C SER A 206 -7.25 -11.62 -12.03
N GLU A 207 -6.90 -10.53 -12.71
CA GLU A 207 -7.57 -9.24 -12.54
C GLU A 207 -8.97 -9.38 -13.15
N LEU A 208 -10.00 -9.04 -12.40
CA LEU A 208 -11.40 -9.21 -12.81
C LEU A 208 -12.02 -7.91 -13.25
N GLN A 209 -11.66 -6.83 -12.58
CA GLN A 209 -12.14 -5.48 -12.88
C GLN A 209 -11.02 -4.49 -12.57
N ASN A 210 -11.05 -3.37 -13.27
CA ASN A 210 -10.21 -2.23 -12.99
C ASN A 210 -10.92 -0.96 -13.46
N GLY A 211 -10.40 0.17 -13.03
CA GLY A 211 -10.86 1.47 -13.47
C GLY A 211 -10.06 2.60 -12.84
N TYR A 212 -10.61 3.79 -12.94
CA TYR A 212 -10.08 4.98 -12.30
C TYR A 212 -11.18 5.64 -11.48
N TRP A 213 -10.84 6.10 -10.30
CA TRP A 213 -11.71 7.01 -9.56
C TRP A 213 -11.48 8.45 -10.00
N ASP A 214 -12.53 9.27 -9.93
CA ASP A 214 -12.39 10.71 -10.14
C ASP A 214 -11.51 11.34 -9.06
N ASP A 215 -11.55 10.80 -7.84
CA ASP A 215 -10.79 11.24 -6.67
C ASP A 215 -10.13 10.07 -5.93
N VAL A 216 -9.06 10.37 -5.20
CA VAL A 216 -8.41 9.41 -4.32
C VAL A 216 -9.20 9.23 -3.03
N ARG A 217 -9.24 8.02 -2.49
CA ARG A 217 -9.89 7.76 -1.21
C ARG A 217 -8.87 7.20 -0.24
N GLN A 218 -8.36 8.06 0.64
CA GLN A 218 -7.23 7.74 1.50
C GLN A 218 -7.62 6.82 2.67
N VAL A 219 -8.91 6.77 3.02
CA VAL A 219 -9.43 5.85 4.05
C VAL A 219 -10.41 4.90 3.40
N GLN A 220 -10.12 3.61 3.48
CA GLN A 220 -10.95 2.56 2.90
C GLN A 220 -11.01 1.35 3.83
N VAL A 221 -12.20 0.79 4.00
CA VAL A 221 -12.41 -0.39 4.83
C VAL A 221 -13.52 -1.26 4.26
N SER A 222 -13.26 -2.57 4.12
CA SER A 222 -14.28 -3.55 3.76
C SER A 222 -15.09 -4.00 4.99
N PHE A 223 -16.35 -4.34 4.76
CA PHE A 223 -17.23 -4.87 5.80
C PHE A 223 -18.36 -5.70 5.19
N ALA A 224 -18.87 -6.64 5.98
CA ALA A 224 -19.99 -7.50 5.59
C ALA A 224 -21.25 -7.19 6.41
N VAL A 225 -22.39 -7.01 5.73
CA VAL A 225 -23.71 -6.85 6.38
C VAL A 225 -24.75 -7.64 5.59
N GLY A 226 -25.54 -8.47 6.30
CA GLY A 226 -26.60 -9.25 5.68
C GLY A 226 -26.11 -10.23 4.61
N GLY A 227 -24.93 -10.82 4.79
CA GLY A 227 -24.30 -11.76 3.86
C GLY A 227 -23.74 -11.14 2.58
N LYS A 228 -23.73 -9.81 2.47
CA LYS A 228 -23.16 -9.07 1.33
C LYS A 228 -21.90 -8.33 1.76
N GLN A 229 -20.97 -8.17 0.82
CA GLN A 229 -19.74 -7.43 1.03
C GLN A 229 -19.85 -6.00 0.53
N TYR A 230 -19.33 -5.07 1.32
CA TYR A 230 -19.27 -3.66 0.97
C TYR A 230 -17.88 -3.12 1.29
N PHE A 231 -17.59 -1.93 0.79
CA PHE A 231 -16.55 -1.12 1.39
C PHE A 231 -17.00 0.33 1.52
N TYR A 232 -16.47 0.97 2.56
CA TYR A 232 -16.52 2.40 2.80
C TYR A 232 -15.28 3.05 2.20
N GLY A 233 -15.44 4.19 1.53
CA GLY A 233 -14.34 5.02 1.05
C GLY A 233 -14.54 6.47 1.44
N GLN A 234 -13.47 7.13 1.88
CA GLN A 234 -13.48 8.55 2.27
C GLN A 234 -12.35 9.32 1.61
N ASP A 235 -12.68 10.53 1.17
CA ASP A 235 -11.73 11.57 0.82
C ASP A 235 -11.39 12.40 2.06
N LEU A 236 -10.12 12.48 2.45
CA LEU A 236 -9.73 13.28 3.61
C LEU A 236 -9.76 14.79 3.34
N SER A 237 -9.68 15.21 2.07
CA SER A 237 -9.71 16.62 1.68
C SER A 237 -11.14 17.15 1.67
N SER A 238 -12.02 16.56 0.83
CA SER A 238 -13.41 17.01 0.73
C SER A 238 -14.28 16.50 1.88
N ARG A 239 -13.85 15.43 2.56
CA ARG A 239 -14.62 14.68 3.58
C ARG A 239 -15.81 13.93 3.02
N ASP A 240 -15.93 13.83 1.70
CA ASP A 240 -16.94 13.03 1.06
C ASP A 240 -16.70 11.54 1.32
N TRP A 241 -17.79 10.79 1.40
CA TRP A 241 -17.74 9.36 1.63
C TRP A 241 -18.78 8.62 0.79
N PHE A 242 -18.51 7.35 0.53
CA PHE A 242 -19.47 6.44 -0.10
C PHE A 242 -19.40 5.05 0.51
N ILE A 243 -20.43 4.26 0.23
CA ILE A 243 -20.45 2.81 0.45
C ILE A 243 -20.75 2.13 -0.88
N GLN A 244 -19.91 1.19 -1.27
CA GLN A 244 -20.05 0.44 -2.52
C GLN A 244 -20.27 -1.04 -2.20
N HIS A 245 -21.23 -1.66 -2.87
CA HIS A 245 -21.44 -3.12 -2.84
C HIS A 245 -20.41 -3.79 -3.75
N LEU A 246 -19.66 -4.74 -3.19
CA LEU A 246 -18.72 -5.59 -3.93
C LEU A 246 -19.46 -6.82 -4.48
N LYS A 247 -19.30 -7.09 -5.78
CA LYS A 247 -19.96 -8.19 -6.50
C LYS A 247 -18.96 -8.95 -7.35
#